data_AF-A0A972L637-F1
#
_entry.id   AF-A0A972L637-F1
#
_cell.length_a   1.000
_cell.length_b   1.000
_cell.length_c   1.000
_cell.angle_alpha   90.00
_cell.angle_beta   90.00
_cell.angle_gamma   90.00
#
_symmetry.space_group_name_H-M   'P 1'
#
loop_
_entity.id
_entity.type
_entity.pdbx_description
1 polymer ?
#
loop_
_entity_poly.entity_id
_entity_poly.type
_entity_poly.pdbx_seq_one_letter_code
_entity_poly.pdbx_strand_id
1 'polypeptide(L)'
;MRKFMMLLWLISLFFATGLYAGAVEAYTVDGTISETAYNWQRPDLTWTDSADDNSSGKIALPFPVTLGGKTFDAFDMDSNGYVELLSWTETPTGYGYGNVDDLIADNSSATYLLAAYDDLSSYDYGAYGYDDSLSDRVIFDYLTETYEDEGCFYLNNFEMILYQNGTIDWNFRFADYDSYDNDLFTGLYLGNTGTLLEGTDNEIPELTSYRYSPVPEPSSLLLLSGGLAGLFAVVRKRGR
;
A
#
# COMPACT_ATOMS: atom_id res chain seq x y z
N MET A 1 -49.91 -33.92 4.73
CA MET A 1 -49.38 -32.53 4.73
C MET A 1 -48.13 -32.34 5.59
N ARG A 2 -48.05 -32.78 6.85
CA ARG A 2 -46.84 -32.61 7.70
C ARG A 2 -45.53 -33.19 7.12
N LYS A 3 -45.57 -34.32 6.42
CA LYS A 3 -44.37 -34.95 5.82
C LYS A 3 -43.79 -34.18 4.62
N PHE A 4 -44.58 -33.32 3.97
CA PHE A 4 -44.12 -32.53 2.82
C PHE A 4 -43.40 -31.23 3.25
N MET A 5 -43.78 -30.67 4.40
CA MET A 5 -43.14 -29.48 4.99
C MET A 5 -41.74 -29.78 5.55
N MET A 6 -41.51 -30.99 6.06
CA MET A 6 -40.21 -31.39 6.63
C MET A 6 -39.15 -31.65 5.54
N LEU A 7 -39.58 -32.10 4.35
CA LEU A 7 -38.70 -32.29 3.19
C LEU A 7 -38.25 -30.95 2.58
N LEU A 8 -39.13 -29.93 2.57
CA LEU A 8 -38.76 -28.58 2.13
C LEU A 8 -37.71 -27.95 3.06
N TRP A 9 -37.85 -28.11 4.38
CA TRP A 9 -36.90 -27.58 5.36
C TRP A 9 -35.50 -28.23 5.25
N LEU A 10 -35.42 -29.52 4.98
CA LEU A 10 -34.15 -30.24 4.80
C LEU A 10 -33.43 -29.87 3.49
N ILE A 11 -34.19 -29.63 2.41
CA ILE A 11 -33.61 -29.16 1.13
C ILE A 11 -33.10 -27.72 1.28
N SER A 12 -33.83 -26.85 2.00
CA SER A 12 -33.37 -25.48 2.29
C SER A 12 -32.09 -25.46 3.14
N LEU A 13 -31.94 -26.39 4.09
CA LEU A 13 -30.75 -26.47 4.94
C LEU A 13 -29.52 -26.97 4.16
N PHE A 14 -29.69 -27.91 3.23
CA PHE A 14 -28.61 -28.44 2.39
C PHE A 14 -28.13 -27.45 1.32
N PHE A 15 -29.02 -26.63 0.77
CA PHE A 15 -28.61 -25.54 -0.12
C PHE A 15 -27.95 -24.38 0.63
N ALA A 16 -28.35 -24.11 1.87
CA ALA A 16 -27.71 -23.07 2.70
C ALA A 16 -26.29 -23.46 3.15
N THR A 17 -26.01 -24.73 3.43
CA THR A 17 -24.68 -25.20 3.83
C THR A 17 -23.76 -25.50 2.64
N GLY A 18 -24.31 -26.01 1.53
CA GLY A 18 -23.54 -26.31 0.31
C GLY A 18 -23.05 -25.07 -0.45
N LEU A 19 -23.80 -23.97 -0.44
CA LEU A 19 -23.34 -22.69 -1.00
C LEU A 19 -22.35 -21.95 -0.10
N TYR A 20 -22.34 -22.21 1.21
CA TYR A 20 -21.39 -21.60 2.14
C TYR A 20 -20.01 -22.26 2.10
N ALA A 21 -19.94 -23.56 1.82
CA ALA A 21 -18.69 -24.31 1.81
C ALA A 21 -17.90 -24.22 0.49
N GLY A 22 -18.53 -23.74 -0.60
CA GLY A 22 -17.91 -23.63 -1.93
C GLY A 22 -17.48 -22.22 -2.33
N ALA A 23 -17.60 -21.22 -1.44
CA ALA A 23 -17.37 -19.81 -1.77
C ALA A 23 -16.14 -19.19 -1.09
N VAL A 24 -15.28 -19.99 -0.47
CA VAL A 24 -14.11 -19.49 0.27
C VAL A 24 -12.81 -20.13 -0.24
N GLU A 25 -12.64 -20.18 -1.55
CA GLU A 25 -11.35 -19.77 -2.09
C GLU A 25 -11.54 -18.31 -2.48
N ALA A 26 -11.49 -17.45 -1.47
CA ALA A 26 -11.48 -16.01 -1.69
C ALA A 26 -10.22 -15.73 -2.51
N TYR A 27 -10.43 -15.50 -3.80
CA TYR A 27 -9.44 -14.91 -4.69
C TYR A 27 -9.17 -13.52 -4.13
N THR A 28 -8.26 -13.41 -3.16
CA THR A 28 -7.73 -12.14 -2.68
C THR A 28 -6.88 -11.59 -3.81
N VAL A 29 -7.51 -10.84 -4.69
CA VAL A 29 -6.77 -9.95 -5.58
C VAL A 29 -6.31 -8.83 -4.68
N ASP A 30 -5.03 -8.82 -4.36
CA ASP A 30 -4.41 -7.86 -3.45
C ASP A 30 -4.23 -6.48 -4.09
N GLY A 31 -5.11 -6.09 -5.02
CA GLY A 31 -5.00 -4.87 -5.83
C GLY A 31 -4.10 -5.01 -7.05
N THR A 32 -3.85 -3.88 -7.72
CA THR A 32 -2.95 -3.78 -8.88
C THR A 32 -2.24 -2.44 -8.84
N ILE A 33 -0.98 -2.41 -9.28
CA ILE A 33 -0.26 -1.18 -9.61
C ILE A 33 -0.44 -0.90 -11.10
N SER A 34 -0.72 0.36 -11.44
CA SER A 34 -0.79 0.84 -12.83
C SER A 34 -0.22 2.23 -12.94
N GLU A 35 0.45 2.53 -14.05
CA GLU A 35 0.85 3.89 -14.41
C GLU A 35 -0.38 4.81 -14.51
N THR A 36 -0.20 6.07 -14.11
CA THR A 36 -1.23 7.11 -14.13
C THR A 36 -0.67 8.44 -14.61
N ALA A 37 -1.54 9.43 -14.79
CA ALA A 37 -1.08 10.77 -15.13
C ALA A 37 -0.21 11.34 -13.99
N TYR A 38 0.93 11.92 -14.37
CA TYR A 38 1.86 12.57 -13.45
C TYR A 38 1.15 13.53 -12.49
N ASN A 39 1.36 13.33 -11.18
CA ASN A 39 0.64 14.06 -10.13
C ASN A 39 1.56 14.39 -8.95
N TRP A 40 2.27 15.52 -9.03
CA TRP A 40 3.20 15.96 -7.99
C TRP A 40 2.56 16.90 -6.97
N GLN A 41 2.72 16.63 -5.67
CA GLN A 41 2.14 17.46 -4.62
C GLN A 41 3.12 18.38 -3.88
N ARG A 42 4.38 17.98 -3.68
CA ARG A 42 5.38 18.72 -2.87
C ARG A 42 4.80 19.26 -1.55
N PRO A 43 4.78 18.45 -0.50
CA PRO A 43 4.18 18.86 0.77
C PRO A 43 5.02 19.90 1.53
N ASP A 44 4.37 20.56 2.49
CA ASP A 44 5.06 21.23 3.61
C ASP A 44 5.32 20.16 4.68
N LEU A 45 6.56 19.67 4.78
CA LEU A 45 6.90 18.53 5.64
C LEU A 45 6.69 18.83 7.13
N THR A 46 6.01 17.91 7.83
CA THR A 46 5.83 17.96 9.28
C THR A 46 7.07 17.47 10.01
N TRP A 47 7.81 16.55 9.40
CA TRP A 47 9.10 16.07 9.87
C TRP A 47 10.06 15.90 8.68
N THR A 48 11.35 16.15 8.91
CA THR A 48 12.41 15.97 7.92
C THR A 48 13.73 15.63 8.60
N ASP A 49 14.54 14.84 7.92
CA ASP A 49 15.90 14.50 8.30
C ASP A 49 16.79 14.46 7.04
N SER A 50 18.10 14.54 7.25
CA SER A 50 19.15 14.41 6.24
C SER A 50 20.27 13.47 6.72
N ALA A 51 20.02 12.69 7.78
CA ALA A 51 20.93 11.65 8.21
C ALA A 51 20.84 10.46 7.25
N ASP A 52 21.99 9.88 6.96
CA ASP A 52 22.10 8.65 6.21
C ASP A 52 21.87 7.42 7.09
N ASP A 53 21.34 6.35 6.50
CA ASP A 53 20.95 5.12 7.18
C ASP A 53 20.11 5.36 8.46
N ASN A 54 19.16 6.29 8.38
CA ASN A 54 18.35 6.68 9.53
C ASN A 54 16.86 6.58 9.23
N SER A 55 16.09 6.28 10.28
CA SER A 55 14.64 6.19 10.21
C SER A 55 13.95 7.24 11.09
N SER A 56 12.70 7.54 10.76
CA SER A 56 11.83 8.42 11.54
C SER A 56 11.52 7.87 12.94
N GLY A 57 11.71 6.56 13.13
CA GLY A 57 11.13 5.79 14.21
C GLY A 57 9.62 5.62 14.02
N LYS A 58 8.99 4.87 14.93
CA LYS A 58 7.56 4.58 14.82
C LYS A 58 6.68 5.83 15.04
N ILE A 59 5.99 6.25 13.99
CA ILE A 59 5.04 7.37 13.98
C ILE A 59 3.61 6.85 13.85
N ALA A 60 2.65 7.48 14.53
CA ALA A 60 1.24 7.12 14.40
C ALA A 60 0.67 7.67 13.09
N LEU A 61 -0.10 6.86 12.36
CA LEU A 61 -0.84 7.35 11.20
C LEU A 61 -1.99 8.27 11.66
N PRO A 62 -2.32 9.34 10.91
CA PRO A 62 -3.47 10.20 11.22
C PRO A 62 -4.82 9.48 11.05
N PHE A 63 -4.84 8.36 10.33
CA PHE A 63 -5.97 7.47 10.17
C PHE A 63 -5.47 6.02 10.01
N PRO A 64 -6.24 5.01 10.47
CA PRO A 64 -5.90 3.63 10.19
C PRO A 64 -6.11 3.31 8.70
N VAL A 65 -5.23 2.49 8.13
CA VAL A 65 -5.32 2.00 6.73
C VAL A 65 -5.40 0.49 6.72
N THR A 66 -6.21 -0.09 5.84
CA THR A 66 -6.28 -1.54 5.66
C THR A 66 -5.75 -1.93 4.29
N LEU A 67 -4.74 -2.80 4.25
CA LEU A 67 -4.15 -3.38 3.03
C LEU A 67 -4.05 -4.90 3.16
N GLY A 68 -4.46 -5.65 2.13
CA GLY A 68 -4.49 -7.12 2.15
C GLY A 68 -5.31 -7.72 3.32
N GLY A 69 -6.24 -6.95 3.90
CA GLY A 69 -7.01 -7.36 5.08
C GLY A 69 -6.31 -7.17 6.43
N LYS A 70 -5.08 -6.62 6.49
CA LYS A 70 -4.42 -6.18 7.73
C LYS A 70 -4.63 -4.67 7.91
N THR A 71 -4.94 -4.24 9.13
CA THR A 71 -5.05 -2.81 9.48
C THR A 71 -3.75 -2.33 10.12
N PHE A 72 -3.29 -1.17 9.67
CA PHE A 72 -2.09 -0.47 10.13
C PHE A 72 -2.51 0.88 10.72
N ASP A 73 -1.87 1.26 11.83
CA ASP A 73 -2.11 2.52 12.54
C ASP A 73 -0.79 3.26 12.87
N ALA A 74 0.33 2.78 12.32
CA ALA A 74 1.65 3.37 12.45
C ALA A 74 2.49 3.15 11.18
N PHE A 75 3.55 3.93 11.05
CA PHE A 75 4.59 3.73 10.04
C PHE A 75 5.99 4.01 10.62
N ASP A 76 7.03 3.55 9.93
CA ASP A 76 8.41 4.03 10.06
C ASP A 76 8.98 4.26 8.66
N MET A 77 9.49 5.46 8.40
CA MET A 77 10.09 5.88 7.14
C MET A 77 11.61 5.82 7.26
N ASP A 78 12.28 5.20 6.29
CA ASP A 78 13.73 5.12 6.21
C ASP A 78 14.28 6.00 5.08
N SER A 79 15.53 6.47 5.21
CA SER A 79 16.25 7.24 4.19
C SER A 79 16.42 6.47 2.88
N ASN A 80 16.49 5.13 2.96
CA ASN A 80 16.72 4.21 1.85
C ASN A 80 15.51 3.98 0.93
N GLY A 81 14.54 4.90 0.89
CA GLY A 81 13.46 4.86 -0.09
C GLY A 81 12.31 3.92 0.26
N TYR A 82 12.14 3.53 1.54
CA TYR A 82 11.00 2.72 1.96
C TYR A 82 10.29 3.24 3.21
N VAL A 83 9.03 2.83 3.34
CA VAL A 83 8.20 3.02 4.54
C VAL A 83 7.64 1.67 4.98
N GLU A 84 7.89 1.27 6.23
CA GLU A 84 7.28 0.12 6.85
C GLU A 84 5.93 0.50 7.47
N LEU A 85 4.86 -0.20 7.09
CA LEU A 85 3.54 -0.07 7.71
C LEU A 85 3.38 -1.06 8.84
N LEU A 86 2.96 -0.54 10.00
CA LEU A 86 2.97 -1.26 11.26
C LEU A 86 1.65 -1.08 12.01
N SER A 87 1.34 -2.05 12.86
CA SER A 87 0.44 -1.85 13.99
C SER A 87 1.22 -1.19 15.13
N TRP A 88 0.56 -0.42 16.00
CA TRP A 88 1.21 0.31 17.09
C TRP A 88 1.94 -0.62 18.08
N THR A 89 1.51 -1.88 18.16
CA THR A 89 2.13 -2.92 18.99
C THR A 89 3.36 -3.57 18.36
N GLU A 90 3.57 -3.39 17.05
CA GLU A 90 4.73 -3.91 16.33
C GLU A 90 5.93 -2.98 16.53
N THR A 91 7.13 -3.51 16.29
CA THR A 91 8.39 -2.75 16.35
C THR A 91 8.91 -2.65 14.93
N PRO A 92 9.37 -1.47 14.48
CA PRO A 92 10.01 -1.35 13.17
C PRO A 92 11.17 -2.33 13.03
N THR A 93 11.37 -2.86 11.84
CA THR A 93 12.47 -3.78 11.55
C THR A 93 13.82 -3.11 11.71
N GLY A 94 13.91 -1.84 11.30
CA GLY A 94 15.17 -1.11 11.21
C GLY A 94 16.10 -1.75 10.17
N TYR A 95 15.53 -2.29 9.09
CA TYR A 95 16.31 -2.69 7.93
C TYR A 95 16.92 -1.43 7.30
N GLY A 96 18.12 -1.51 6.74
CA GLY A 96 18.76 -0.39 6.05
C GLY A 96 18.46 -0.48 4.56
N TYR A 97 19.49 -0.85 3.82
CA TYR A 97 19.51 -0.95 2.37
C TYR A 97 19.79 -2.38 1.88
N GLY A 98 19.52 -2.64 0.60
CA GLY A 98 19.75 -3.92 -0.07
C GLY A 98 18.79 -4.12 -1.24
N ASN A 99 18.72 -5.34 -1.78
CA ASN A 99 17.70 -5.69 -2.76
C ASN A 99 16.33 -5.90 -2.08
N VAL A 100 15.24 -5.74 -2.81
CA VAL A 100 13.89 -5.98 -2.29
C VAL A 100 13.72 -7.40 -1.72
N ASP A 101 14.36 -8.39 -2.33
CA ASP A 101 14.33 -9.78 -1.86
C ASP A 101 15.00 -9.96 -0.49
N ASP A 102 16.08 -9.21 -0.22
CA ASP A 102 16.81 -9.27 1.05
C ASP A 102 16.01 -8.60 2.18
N LEU A 103 15.37 -7.46 1.89
CA LEU A 103 14.44 -6.77 2.79
C LEU A 103 13.26 -7.68 3.18
N ILE A 104 12.66 -8.36 2.20
CA ILE A 104 11.56 -9.30 2.42
C ILE A 104 12.03 -10.53 3.20
N ALA A 105 13.24 -11.03 2.94
CA ALA A 105 13.79 -12.18 3.65
C ALA A 105 14.06 -11.88 5.13
N ASP A 106 14.47 -10.66 5.46
CA ASP A 106 14.69 -10.23 6.85
C ASP A 106 13.39 -10.24 7.68
N ASN A 107 12.31 -9.69 7.12
CA ASN A 107 10.99 -9.78 7.75
C ASN A 107 9.86 -9.94 6.73
N SER A 108 9.57 -11.19 6.38
CA SER A 108 8.49 -11.55 5.44
C SER A 108 7.07 -11.27 5.95
N SER A 109 6.92 -10.85 7.21
CA SER A 109 5.61 -10.47 7.77
C SER A 109 5.34 -8.97 7.77
N ALA A 110 6.36 -8.16 7.47
CA ALA A 110 6.24 -6.71 7.37
C ALA A 110 5.57 -6.28 6.06
N THR A 111 5.04 -5.06 6.06
CA THR A 111 4.43 -4.45 4.87
C THR A 111 5.24 -3.22 4.51
N TYR A 112 5.72 -3.15 3.27
CA TYR A 112 6.61 -2.09 2.82
C TYR A 112 6.02 -1.34 1.63
N LEU A 113 6.04 -0.03 1.70
CA LEU A 113 5.88 0.88 0.57
C LEU A 113 7.29 1.24 0.10
N LEU A 114 7.62 1.03 -1.17
CA LEU A 114 8.96 1.25 -1.69
C LEU A 114 8.91 2.26 -2.83
N ALA A 115 9.73 3.30 -2.77
CA ALA A 115 9.96 4.26 -3.84
C ALA A 115 11.46 4.39 -4.07
N ALA A 116 11.93 3.81 -5.18
CA ALA A 116 13.35 3.72 -5.48
C ALA A 116 14.18 3.15 -4.32
N TYR A 117 13.68 2.09 -3.67
CA TYR A 117 14.37 1.44 -2.56
C TYR A 117 15.73 0.91 -3.01
N ASP A 118 16.78 1.38 -2.35
CA ASP A 118 18.19 1.08 -2.63
C ASP A 118 19.05 1.58 -1.46
N ASP A 119 20.37 1.65 -1.63
CA ASP A 119 21.29 2.39 -0.76
C ASP A 119 21.23 3.89 -1.16
N LEU A 120 20.31 4.64 -0.55
CA LEU A 120 20.11 6.07 -0.83
C LEU A 120 20.71 6.92 0.27
N SER A 121 21.42 7.97 -0.11
CA SER A 121 22.02 8.90 0.85
C SER A 121 21.35 10.27 0.84
N SER A 122 21.27 10.87 2.02
CA SER A 122 20.98 12.30 2.18
C SER A 122 22.04 13.04 2.99
N TYR A 123 23.20 12.41 3.21
CA TYR A 123 24.24 12.87 4.13
C TYR A 123 24.85 14.21 3.72
N ASP A 124 25.35 14.29 2.48
CA ASP A 124 25.98 15.49 1.95
C ASP A 124 24.96 16.45 1.33
N TYR A 125 23.99 15.92 0.60
CA TYR A 125 22.91 16.69 -0.02
C TYR A 125 21.57 15.97 0.05
N GLY A 126 20.52 16.79 0.10
CA GLY A 126 19.15 16.29 0.11
C GLY A 126 18.54 16.24 1.50
N ALA A 127 17.38 15.61 1.57
CA ALA A 127 16.62 15.32 2.77
C ALA A 127 15.48 14.36 2.40
N TYR A 128 14.92 13.72 3.41
CA TYR A 128 13.69 12.98 3.32
C TYR A 128 12.76 13.39 4.46
N GLY A 129 11.49 13.06 4.35
CA GLY A 129 10.53 13.35 5.40
C GLY A 129 9.09 13.07 5.03
N TYR A 130 8.18 13.46 5.90
CA TYR A 130 6.75 13.23 5.68
C TYR A 130 5.87 14.41 6.10
N ASP A 131 4.67 14.45 5.53
CA ASP A 131 3.55 15.31 5.93
C ASP A 131 2.34 14.46 6.29
N ASP A 132 2.01 14.44 7.59
CA ASP A 132 0.85 13.78 8.19
C ASP A 132 -0.23 14.78 8.64
N SER A 133 -0.10 16.06 8.27
CA SER A 133 -1.05 17.12 8.64
C SER A 133 -2.37 17.04 7.85
N LEU A 134 -2.38 16.26 6.77
CA LEU A 134 -3.51 16.07 5.87
C LEU A 134 -4.46 14.98 6.41
N SER A 135 -5.76 15.28 6.42
CA SER A 135 -6.75 14.39 7.04
C SER A 135 -7.06 13.12 6.25
N ASP A 136 -6.72 13.09 4.97
CA ASP A 136 -7.11 12.03 4.02
C ASP A 136 -5.92 11.29 3.39
N ARG A 137 -4.69 11.75 3.64
CA ARG A 137 -3.46 11.14 3.14
C ARG A 137 -2.25 11.47 4.02
N VAL A 138 -1.20 10.68 3.88
CA VAL A 138 0.17 11.00 4.33
C VAL A 138 1.06 11.04 3.10
N ILE A 139 1.96 12.02 3.03
CA ILE A 139 2.93 12.14 1.94
C ILE A 139 4.32 11.87 2.51
N PHE A 140 5.07 10.99 1.87
CA PHE A 140 6.48 10.70 2.14
C PHE A 140 7.29 11.26 0.98
N ASP A 141 8.21 12.19 1.25
CA ASP A 141 8.99 12.93 0.26
C ASP A 141 10.46 12.55 0.38
N TYR A 142 11.09 12.29 -0.75
CA TYR A 142 12.51 11.98 -0.85
C TYR A 142 13.15 12.95 -1.84
N LEU A 143 14.21 13.60 -1.38
CA LEU A 143 15.16 14.33 -2.18
C LEU A 143 16.54 13.80 -1.81
N THR A 144 17.01 12.74 -2.46
CA THR A 144 18.19 11.99 -2.03
C THR A 144 19.17 11.77 -3.19
N GLU A 145 20.42 11.49 -2.87
CA GLU A 145 21.39 10.92 -3.79
C GLU A 145 21.30 9.38 -3.71
N THR A 146 21.87 8.66 -4.68
CA THR A 146 22.27 7.27 -4.44
C THR A 146 23.56 7.29 -3.64
N TYR A 147 23.84 6.26 -2.84
CA TYR A 147 25.06 6.20 -2.03
C TYR A 147 26.34 6.26 -2.89
N GLU A 148 26.35 5.61 -4.05
CA GLU A 148 27.48 5.66 -5.01
C GLU A 148 27.75 7.08 -5.54
N ASP A 149 26.74 7.95 -5.55
CA ASP A 149 26.83 9.34 -6.00
C ASP A 149 26.87 10.36 -4.85
N GLU A 150 27.05 9.89 -3.60
CA GLU A 150 27.09 10.76 -2.42
C GLU A 150 28.10 11.90 -2.58
N GLY A 151 27.64 13.12 -2.36
CA GLY A 151 28.47 14.32 -2.45
C GLY A 151 28.69 14.85 -3.87
N CYS A 152 28.09 14.22 -4.90
CA CYS A 152 28.16 14.66 -6.29
C CYS A 152 27.08 15.70 -6.67
N PHE A 153 26.10 15.93 -5.79
CA PHE A 153 24.92 16.77 -6.02
C PHE A 153 23.96 16.21 -7.08
N TYR A 154 23.94 14.88 -7.24
CA TYR A 154 23.07 14.15 -8.14
C TYR A 154 21.80 13.74 -7.39
N LEU A 155 20.85 14.67 -7.35
CA LEU A 155 19.63 14.52 -6.57
C LEU A 155 18.52 13.85 -7.36
N ASN A 156 17.83 12.95 -6.69
CA ASN A 156 16.62 12.25 -7.12
C ASN A 156 15.44 12.76 -6.31
N ASN A 157 14.30 12.99 -6.96
CA ASN A 157 13.14 13.59 -6.29
C ASN A 157 11.84 12.83 -6.60
N PHE A 158 11.29 12.22 -5.56
CA PHE A 158 10.11 11.38 -5.65
C PHE A 158 9.31 11.40 -4.33
N GLU A 159 8.03 11.07 -4.42
CA GLU A 159 7.13 10.99 -3.26
C GLU A 159 6.25 9.74 -3.32
N MET A 160 5.89 9.22 -2.14
CA MET A 160 4.81 8.27 -1.94
C MET A 160 3.64 8.93 -1.23
N ILE A 161 2.41 8.64 -1.66
CA ILE A 161 1.20 9.16 -1.02
C ILE A 161 0.33 8.00 -0.58
N LEU A 162 0.16 7.83 0.72
CA LEU A 162 -0.74 6.85 1.31
C LEU A 162 -2.08 7.51 1.65
N TYR A 163 -3.15 7.11 0.95
CA TYR A 163 -4.49 7.62 1.21
C TYR A 163 -5.23 6.78 2.26
N GLN A 164 -6.19 7.41 2.95
CA GLN A 164 -7.03 6.76 3.97
C GLN A 164 -7.77 5.51 3.47
N ASN A 165 -8.12 5.47 2.18
CA ASN A 165 -8.81 4.34 1.57
C ASN A 165 -7.86 3.19 1.16
N GLY A 166 -6.56 3.29 1.44
CA GLY A 166 -5.55 2.31 1.06
C GLY A 166 -5.04 2.43 -0.38
N THR A 167 -5.47 3.46 -1.14
CA THR A 167 -4.78 3.83 -2.39
C THR A 167 -3.38 4.31 -2.05
N ILE A 168 -2.42 3.98 -2.91
CA ILE A 168 -1.04 4.49 -2.81
C ILE A 168 -0.67 5.08 -4.17
N ASP A 169 -0.10 6.28 -4.18
CA ASP A 169 0.53 6.86 -5.37
C ASP A 169 2.04 6.92 -5.18
N TRP A 170 2.79 6.65 -6.24
CA TRP A 170 4.21 6.95 -6.35
C TRP A 170 4.38 8.00 -7.44
N ASN A 171 5.01 9.13 -7.16
CA ASN A 171 5.22 10.20 -8.13
C ASN A 171 6.70 10.53 -8.21
N PHE A 172 7.25 10.52 -9.42
CA PHE A 172 8.66 10.74 -9.66
C PHE A 172 8.84 12.00 -10.50
N ARG A 173 9.52 12.99 -9.94
CA ARG A 173 9.67 14.30 -10.57
C ARG A 173 10.87 14.36 -11.48
N PHE A 174 12.04 14.00 -10.96
CA PHE A 174 13.29 13.91 -11.70
C PHE A 174 14.21 12.91 -11.01
N ALA A 175 15.15 12.37 -11.78
CA ALA A 175 16.22 11.52 -11.31
C ALA A 175 17.53 12.03 -11.91
N ASP A 176 18.58 12.07 -11.10
CA ASP A 176 19.93 12.43 -11.49
C ASP A 176 20.84 11.51 -10.68
N TYR A 177 21.45 10.53 -11.33
CA TYR A 177 22.39 9.57 -10.75
C TYR A 177 23.24 8.96 -11.89
N ASP A 178 24.51 8.67 -11.61
CA ASP A 178 25.42 7.95 -12.50
C ASP A 178 25.41 6.44 -12.17
N SER A 179 25.20 6.06 -10.91
CA SER A 179 25.18 4.67 -10.45
C SER A 179 24.30 4.43 -9.21
N TYR A 180 23.98 3.17 -8.95
CA TYR A 180 23.23 2.68 -7.78
C TYR A 180 23.71 1.27 -7.42
N ASP A 181 23.43 0.81 -6.19
CA ASP A 181 24.00 -0.41 -5.64
C ASP A 181 23.13 -1.65 -5.83
N ASN A 182 21.81 -1.50 -5.75
CA ASN A 182 20.86 -2.61 -5.69
C ASN A 182 19.90 -2.61 -6.88
N ASP A 183 18.60 -2.43 -6.65
CA ASP A 183 17.55 -2.63 -7.64
C ASP A 183 16.64 -1.41 -7.83
N LEU A 184 16.86 -0.28 -7.16
CA LEU A 184 16.01 0.93 -7.22
C LEU A 184 14.51 0.60 -7.20
N PHE A 185 14.10 -0.36 -6.36
CA PHE A 185 12.79 -0.97 -6.48
C PHE A 185 11.66 0.00 -6.10
N THR A 186 10.61 0.05 -6.93
CA THR A 186 9.37 0.76 -6.61
C THR A 186 8.21 -0.19 -6.60
N GLY A 187 7.47 -0.22 -5.48
CA GLY A 187 6.29 -1.07 -5.38
C GLY A 187 5.75 -1.21 -3.97
N LEU A 188 5.02 -2.29 -3.75
CA LEU A 188 4.33 -2.62 -2.51
C LEU A 188 4.58 -4.09 -2.16
N TYR A 189 5.08 -4.35 -0.95
CA TYR A 189 5.10 -5.68 -0.37
C TYR A 189 4.05 -5.81 0.74
N LEU A 190 3.20 -6.82 0.65
CA LEU A 190 2.16 -7.14 1.63
C LEU A 190 2.53 -8.41 2.41
N GLY A 191 3.30 -8.31 3.50
CA GLY A 191 3.73 -9.48 4.28
C GLY A 191 2.60 -10.33 4.88
N ASN A 192 1.40 -9.76 5.04
CA ASN A 192 0.21 -10.52 5.46
C ASN A 192 -0.31 -11.50 4.39
N THR A 193 -0.04 -11.24 3.10
CA THR A 193 -0.39 -12.14 2.00
C THR A 193 0.82 -12.74 1.30
N GLY A 194 2.02 -12.21 1.58
CA GLY A 194 3.26 -12.57 0.90
C GLY A 194 3.33 -12.05 -0.54
N THR A 195 2.53 -11.03 -0.87
CA THR A 195 2.41 -10.52 -2.24
C THR A 195 3.36 -9.35 -2.46
N LEU A 196 4.22 -9.46 -3.47
CA LEU A 196 5.04 -8.36 -4.00
C LEU A 196 4.37 -7.82 -5.27
N LEU A 197 4.10 -6.53 -5.30
CA LEU A 197 3.59 -5.81 -6.45
C LEU A 197 4.64 -4.80 -6.90
N GLU A 198 5.13 -4.98 -8.13
CA GLU A 198 6.14 -4.13 -8.75
C GLU A 198 5.48 -3.02 -9.59
N GLY A 199 5.98 -1.80 -9.44
CA GLY A 199 5.71 -0.69 -10.34
C GLY A 199 6.81 -0.54 -11.39
N THR A 200 8.06 -0.51 -10.93
CA THR A 200 9.27 -0.45 -11.74
C THR A 200 10.47 -0.95 -10.92
N ASP A 201 11.50 -1.43 -11.62
CA ASP A 201 12.77 -1.89 -11.08
C ASP A 201 13.93 -1.33 -11.91
N ASN A 202 15.10 -1.22 -11.30
CA ASN A 202 16.37 -0.81 -11.91
C ASN A 202 16.39 0.61 -12.51
N GLU A 203 15.39 1.44 -12.22
CA GLU A 203 15.36 2.84 -12.63
C GLU A 203 14.48 3.70 -11.72
N ILE A 204 14.83 4.99 -11.61
CA ILE A 204 13.93 6.02 -11.09
C ILE A 204 13.31 6.73 -12.30
N PRO A 205 12.03 6.47 -12.65
CA PRO A 205 11.45 7.01 -13.87
C PRO A 205 11.22 8.52 -13.73
N GLU A 206 11.44 9.29 -14.79
CA GLU A 206 11.20 10.73 -14.73
C GLU A 206 9.77 11.11 -15.14
N LEU A 207 9.18 12.10 -14.46
CA LEU A 207 7.87 12.67 -14.78
C LEU A 207 6.77 11.61 -14.91
N THR A 208 6.85 10.57 -14.08
CA THR A 208 5.99 9.38 -14.13
C THR A 208 5.31 9.16 -12.79
N SER A 209 4.09 8.62 -12.82
CA SER A 209 3.35 8.29 -11.61
C SER A 209 2.74 6.88 -11.71
N TYR A 210 2.76 6.16 -10.60
CA TYR A 210 2.08 4.87 -10.45
C TYR A 210 1.02 4.97 -9.37
N ARG A 211 -0.03 4.16 -9.51
CA ARG A 211 -1.08 4.04 -8.51
C ARG A 211 -1.37 2.59 -8.21
N TYR A 212 -1.34 2.26 -6.92
CA TYR A 212 -1.94 1.06 -6.38
C TYR A 212 -3.41 1.33 -6.04
N SER A 213 -4.29 0.46 -6.55
CA SER A 213 -5.72 0.49 -6.20
C SER A 213 -6.09 -0.77 -5.41
N PRO A 214 -6.46 -0.66 -4.12
CA PRO A 214 -6.89 -1.81 -3.35
C PRO A 214 -8.21 -2.36 -3.89
N VAL A 215 -8.42 -3.67 -3.78
CA VAL A 215 -9.70 -4.26 -4.11
C VAL A 215 -10.73 -3.90 -3.03
N PRO A 216 -11.92 -3.42 -3.40
CA PRO A 216 -12.96 -3.10 -2.43
C PRO A 216 -13.33 -4.31 -1.58
N GLU A 217 -13.37 -4.13 -0.26
CA GLU A 217 -13.79 -5.16 0.68
C GLU A 217 -15.16 -5.78 0.27
N PRO A 218 -15.34 -7.12 0.34
CA PRO A 218 -16.55 -7.80 -0.09
C PRO A 218 -17.84 -7.29 0.58
N SER A 219 -17.72 -6.76 1.81
CA SER A 219 -18.83 -6.13 2.53
C SER A 219 -19.43 -4.93 1.77
N SER A 220 -18.60 -4.20 1.03
CA SER A 220 -19.03 -3.11 0.14
C SER A 220 -19.81 -3.64 -1.06
N LEU A 221 -19.42 -4.79 -1.61
CA LEU A 221 -20.08 -5.45 -2.75
C LEU A 221 -21.43 -6.08 -2.36
N LEU A 222 -21.55 -6.61 -1.14
CA LEU A 222 -22.79 -7.17 -0.61
C LEU A 222 -23.88 -6.11 -0.40
N LEU A 223 -23.52 -4.88 -0.05
CA LEU A 223 -24.49 -3.79 0.09
C LEU A 223 -25.10 -3.39 -1.27
N LEU A 224 -24.29 -3.37 -2.33
CA LEU A 224 -24.72 -3.07 -3.71
C LEU A 224 -25.65 -4.16 -4.27
N SER A 225 -25.32 -5.43 -4.06
CA SER A 225 -26.14 -6.56 -4.55
C SER A 225 -27.45 -6.72 -3.77
N GLY A 226 -27.42 -6.52 -2.45
CA GLY A 226 -28.63 -6.55 -1.61
C GLY A 226 -29.61 -5.39 -1.89
N GLY A 227 -29.10 -4.20 -2.18
CA GLY A 227 -29.90 -3.03 -2.56
C GLY A 227 -30.67 -3.21 -3.87
N LEU A 228 -30.02 -3.80 -4.89
CA LEU A 228 -30.65 -4.11 -6.18
C LEU A 228 -31.74 -5.17 -6.04
N ALA A 229 -31.51 -6.25 -5.31
CA ALA A 229 -32.51 -7.28 -5.05
C ALA A 229 -33.72 -6.74 -4.26
N GLY A 230 -33.47 -5.84 -3.30
CA GLY A 230 -34.51 -5.13 -2.54
C GLY A 230 -35.38 -4.22 -3.41
N LEU A 231 -34.80 -3.52 -4.40
CA LEU A 231 -35.55 -2.65 -5.31
C LEU A 231 -36.53 -3.43 -6.19
N PHE A 232 -36.17 -4.61 -6.68
CA PHE A 232 -37.06 -5.45 -7.48
C PHE A 232 -38.24 -6.03 -6.68
N ALA A 233 -38.08 -6.25 -5.37
CA ALA A 233 -39.15 -6.76 -4.51
C ALA A 233 -40.24 -5.70 -4.22
N VAL A 234 -39.89 -4.41 -4.20
CA VAL A 234 -40.84 -3.33 -3.87
C VAL A 234 -41.73 -2.94 -5.05
N VAL A 235 -41.25 -3.07 -6.30
CA VAL A 235 -42.03 -2.69 -7.50
C VAL A 235 -43.22 -3.62 -7.74
N ARG A 236 -43.23 -4.84 -7.21
CA ARG A 236 -44.29 -5.83 -7.48
C ARG A 236 -45.55 -5.71 -6.61
N LYS A 237 -45.62 -4.76 -5.67
CA LYS A 237 -46.71 -4.68 -4.66
C LYS A 237 -47.66 -3.48 -4.82
N ARG A 238 -47.79 -2.88 -6.01
CA ARG A 238 -48.75 -1.78 -6.29
C ARG A 238 -49.71 -2.09 -7.45
N GLY A 239 -50.40 -3.22 -7.37
CA GLY A 239 -51.44 -3.59 -8.34
C GLY A 239 -52.53 -4.46 -7.72
N ARG A 240 -53.38 -3.87 -6.87
CA ARG A 240 -54.74 -4.30 -6.57
C ARG A 240 -55.59 -3.08 -6.25
#